data_AF-A0A1V5WA68-F1
#
_entry.id   AF-A0A1V5WA68-F1
#
_cell.length_a   1.000
_cell.length_b   1.000
_cell.length_c   1.000
_cell.angle_alpha   90.00
_cell.angle_beta   90.00
_cell.angle_gamma   90.00
#
_symmetry.space_group_name_H-M   'P 1'
#
loop_
_entity.id
_entity.type
_entity.pdbx_description
1 polymer ?
#
loop_
_entity_poly.entity_id
_entity_poly.type
_entity_poly.pdbx_seq_one_letter_code
_entity_poly.pdbx_strand_id
1 'polypeptide(L)'
;MTIFGGEKLQRCTVHKTENILKKCPKNMKEELKAKLHRLWNSTTRLEAEEFLKEICVEYSAKAPKAIKCLVEDKEHLFRYFAFPIKHRKTIRNTNLIERVIREVRRRTKVMDNVIENEHSVYALMTGIFQEQNERWNKKSHWSSK
;
A
#
# COMPACT_ATOMS: atom_id res chain seq x y z
N MET A 1 14.03 -17.77 5.30
CA MET A 1 13.21 -18.58 4.39
C MET A 1 11.77 -18.08 4.46
N THR A 2 11.25 -17.48 3.39
CA THR A 2 9.83 -17.05 3.36
C THR A 2 8.97 -18.28 3.03
N ILE A 3 8.08 -18.66 3.95
CA ILE A 3 7.20 -19.86 3.86
C ILE A 3 6.38 -19.88 2.55
N PHE A 4 6.09 -18.70 1.97
CA PHE A 4 5.29 -18.55 0.76
C PHE A 4 6.08 -18.14 -0.49
N GLY A 5 7.41 -18.06 -0.39
CA GLY A 5 8.29 -17.58 -1.46
C GLY A 5 8.32 -16.05 -1.58
N GLY A 6 9.51 -15.49 -1.82
CA GLY A 6 9.69 -14.03 -1.97
C GLY A 6 9.08 -13.47 -3.26
N GLU A 7 8.85 -14.34 -4.24
CA GLU A 7 8.26 -14.04 -5.52
C GLU A 7 6.76 -13.70 -5.44
N LYS A 8 6.09 -13.95 -4.31
CA LYS A 8 4.68 -13.58 -4.13
C LYS A 8 4.49 -12.24 -3.42
N LEU A 9 5.58 -11.61 -2.98
CA LEU A 9 5.51 -10.37 -2.22
C LEU A 9 5.26 -9.16 -3.13
N GLN A 10 4.10 -8.52 -2.94
CA GLN A 10 3.78 -7.19 -3.42
C GLN A 10 3.91 -6.18 -2.27
N ARG A 11 4.65 -5.09 -2.47
CA ARG A 11 4.69 -3.98 -1.50
C ARG A 11 3.61 -2.93 -1.77
N CYS A 12 3.00 -2.41 -0.71
CA CYS A 12 2.05 -1.30 -0.81
C CYS A 12 2.75 -0.03 -1.31
N THR A 13 2.34 0.49 -2.46
CA THR A 13 2.94 1.69 -3.06
C THR A 13 2.59 2.96 -2.29
N VAL A 14 1.46 2.99 -1.57
CA VAL A 14 1.07 4.11 -0.71
C VAL A 14 2.06 4.28 0.44
N HIS A 15 2.24 3.23 1.25
CA HIS A 15 3.21 3.25 2.35
C HIS A 15 4.65 3.44 1.84
N LYS A 16 4.99 2.86 0.68
CA LYS A 16 6.32 3.11 0.09
C LYS A 16 6.50 4.58 -0.27
N THR A 17 5.49 5.23 -0.84
CA THR A 17 5.51 6.66 -1.16
C THR A 17 5.74 7.48 0.10
N GLU A 18 5.03 7.20 1.20
CA GLU A 18 5.25 7.87 2.48
C GLU A 18 6.69 7.68 3.00
N ASN A 19 7.22 6.47 2.94
CA ASN A 19 8.59 6.17 3.37
C ASN A 19 9.65 6.88 2.53
N ILE A 20 9.41 7.05 1.22
CA ILE A 20 10.28 7.83 0.33
C ILE A 20 10.20 9.31 0.69
N LEU A 21 8.99 9.86 0.85
CA LEU A 21 8.78 11.28 1.16
C LEU A 21 9.30 11.67 2.55
N LYS A 22 9.32 10.76 3.52
CA LYS A 22 9.99 10.99 4.82
C LYS A 22 11.49 11.21 4.67
N LYS A 23 12.12 10.64 3.64
CA LYS A 23 13.56 10.76 3.35
C LYS A 23 13.88 11.84 2.30
N CYS A 24 12.86 12.54 1.79
CA CYS A 24 12.99 13.58 0.78
C CYS A 24 13.03 14.99 1.41
N PRO A 25 13.90 15.91 0.94
CA PRO A 25 13.88 17.32 1.34
C PRO A 25 12.50 17.97 1.15
N LYS A 26 12.10 18.86 2.07
CA LYS A 26 10.73 19.41 2.15
C LYS A 26 10.29 20.12 0.86
N ASN A 27 11.18 20.89 0.24
CA ASN A 27 10.94 21.67 -0.97
C ASN A 27 10.64 20.82 -2.22
N MET A 28 10.99 19.53 -2.21
CA MET A 28 10.83 18.64 -3.37
C MET A 28 9.75 17.57 -3.16
N LYS A 29 9.10 17.54 -1.99
CA LYS A 29 8.17 16.46 -1.63
C LYS A 29 6.97 16.37 -2.58
N GLU A 30 6.35 17.51 -2.89
CA GLU A 30 5.14 17.52 -3.73
C GLU A 30 5.45 17.10 -5.17
N GLU A 31 6.55 17.59 -5.73
CA GLU A 31 6.99 17.21 -7.08
C GLU A 31 7.33 15.71 -7.15
N LEU A 32 8.14 15.21 -6.20
CA LEU A 32 8.48 13.80 -6.13
C LEU A 32 7.24 12.92 -5.91
N LYS A 33 6.29 13.36 -5.09
CA LYS A 33 5.03 12.65 -4.85
C LYS A 33 4.21 12.53 -6.13
N ALA A 34 4.12 13.59 -6.93
CA ALA A 34 3.43 13.57 -8.21
C ALA A 34 4.10 12.60 -9.20
N LYS A 35 5.44 12.62 -9.28
CA LYS A 35 6.21 11.67 -10.10
C LYS A 35 6.01 10.23 -9.63
N LEU A 36 6.07 9.96 -8.33
CA LEU A 36 5.78 8.62 -7.79
C LEU A 36 4.34 8.18 -8.11
N HIS A 37 3.36 9.08 -8.00
CA HIS A 37 1.99 8.78 -8.39
C HIS A 37 1.89 8.40 -9.87
N ARG A 38 2.55 9.14 -10.78
CA ARG A 38 2.63 8.78 -12.19
C ARG A 38 3.28 7.41 -12.38
N LEU A 39 4.41 7.16 -11.74
CA LEU A 39 5.15 5.89 -11.78
C LEU A 39 4.27 4.70 -11.42
N TRP A 40 3.47 4.82 -10.36
CA TRP A 40 2.59 3.72 -9.96
C TRP A 40 1.42 3.50 -10.91
N ASN A 41 1.05 4.49 -11.73
CA ASN A 41 -0.08 4.45 -12.66
C ASN A 41 0.35 4.22 -14.11
N SER A 42 1.63 3.94 -14.39
CA SER A 42 2.11 3.57 -15.71
C SER A 42 1.34 2.39 -16.30
N THR A 43 1.22 2.36 -17.63
CA THR A 43 0.41 1.35 -18.34
C THR A 43 1.12 0.01 -18.37
N THR A 44 2.44 0.04 -18.56
CA THR A 44 3.28 -1.15 -18.66
C THR A 44 4.42 -1.13 -17.66
N ARG A 45 4.97 -2.32 -17.39
CA ARG A 45 6.17 -2.44 -16.54
C ARG A 45 7.37 -1.74 -17.17
N LEU A 46 7.54 -1.86 -18.49
CA LEU A 46 8.65 -1.23 -19.22
C LEU A 46 8.63 0.29 -19.05
N GLU A 47 7.48 0.90 -19.30
CA GLU A 47 7.27 2.35 -19.12
C GLU A 47 7.58 2.79 -17.68
N ALA A 48 7.13 2.00 -16.68
CA ALA A 48 7.43 2.29 -15.29
C ALA A 48 8.93 2.18 -14.97
N GLU A 49 9.64 1.23 -15.59
CA GLU A 49 11.08 1.06 -15.41
C GLU A 49 11.90 2.18 -16.05
N GLU A 50 11.51 2.64 -17.24
CA GLU A 50 12.11 3.80 -17.90
C GLU A 50 11.89 5.06 -17.08
N PHE A 51 10.65 5.31 -16.64
CA PHE A 51 10.34 6.47 -15.83
C PHE A 51 11.01 6.43 -14.45
N LEU A 52 11.19 5.24 -13.87
CA LEU A 52 11.97 5.08 -12.65
C LEU A 52 13.43 5.49 -12.85
N LYS A 53 14.05 5.15 -13.98
CA LYS A 53 15.43 5.58 -14.29
C LYS A 53 15.52 7.10 -14.38
N GLU A 54 14.57 7.76 -15.03
CA GLU A 54 14.50 9.22 -15.10
C GLU A 54 14.44 9.86 -13.70
N ILE A 55 13.54 9.36 -12.83
CA ILE A 55 13.44 9.83 -11.45
C ILE A 55 14.77 9.63 -10.70
N CYS A 56 15.43 8.48 -10.89
CA CYS A 56 16.71 8.20 -10.26
C CYS A 56 17.79 9.19 -10.71
N VAL A 57 17.90 9.47 -12.01
CA VAL A 57 18.87 10.43 -12.55
C VAL A 57 18.63 11.82 -11.94
N GLU A 58 17.39 12.30 -11.99
CA GLU A 58 17.02 13.65 -11.58
C GLU A 58 17.19 13.91 -10.06
N TYR A 59 16.92 12.90 -9.23
CA TYR A 59 16.91 13.04 -7.77
C TYR A 59 18.09 12.34 -7.07
N SER A 60 18.97 11.64 -7.78
CA SER A 60 20.13 10.95 -7.18
C SER A 60 21.02 11.89 -6.36
N ALA A 61 21.37 13.05 -6.93
CA ALA A 61 22.19 14.05 -6.24
C ALA A 61 21.39 14.85 -5.19
N LYS A 62 20.12 15.15 -5.47
CA LYS A 62 19.28 16.04 -4.65
C LYS A 62 18.68 15.34 -3.43
N ALA A 63 18.31 14.07 -3.56
CA ALA A 63 17.64 13.28 -2.53
C ALA A 63 18.11 11.81 -2.53
N PRO A 64 19.42 11.55 -2.31
CA PRO A 64 20.00 10.20 -2.43
C PRO A 64 19.33 9.17 -1.50
N LYS A 65 18.94 9.58 -0.28
CA LYS A 65 18.25 8.70 0.68
C LYS A 65 16.85 8.29 0.21
N ALA A 66 16.14 9.18 -0.49
CA ALA A 66 14.83 8.92 -1.04
C ALA A 66 14.93 7.95 -2.23
N ILE A 67 15.91 8.15 -3.12
CA ILE A 67 16.16 7.26 -4.26
C ILE A 67 16.62 5.88 -3.83
N LYS A 68 17.56 5.79 -2.87
CA LYS A 68 17.95 4.49 -2.29
C LYS A 68 16.74 3.74 -1.75
N CYS A 69 15.86 4.43 -1.02
CA CYS A 69 14.62 3.85 -0.52
C CYS A 69 13.74 3.35 -1.68
N LEU A 70 13.55 4.12 -2.74
CA LEU A 70 12.73 3.75 -3.89
C LEU A 70 13.24 2.48 -4.60
N VAL A 71 14.55 2.39 -4.84
CA VAL A 71 15.16 1.31 -5.65
C VAL A 71 15.30 -0.01 -4.89
N GLU A 72 15.53 0.03 -3.57
CA GLU A 72 15.77 -1.16 -2.73
C GLU A 72 14.69 -2.24 -2.85
N ASP A 73 13.43 -1.85 -3.12
CA ASP A 73 12.29 -2.76 -3.21
C ASP A 73 11.65 -2.81 -4.61
N LYS A 74 12.36 -2.37 -5.67
CA LYS A 74 11.81 -2.22 -7.02
C LYS A 74 11.00 -3.44 -7.48
N GLU A 75 11.56 -4.63 -7.34
CA GLU A 75 10.92 -5.87 -7.82
C GLU A 75 9.59 -6.16 -7.10
N HIS A 76 9.53 -5.91 -5.80
CA HIS A 76 8.30 -6.09 -5.02
C HIS A 76 7.28 -4.97 -5.28
N LEU A 77 7.74 -3.78 -5.67
CA LEU A 77 6.85 -2.66 -5.99
C LEU A 77 6.17 -2.85 -7.34
N PHE A 78 6.86 -3.44 -8.32
CA PHE A 78 6.36 -3.64 -9.69
C PHE A 78 5.68 -4.99 -9.91
N ARG A 79 5.59 -5.85 -8.89
CA ARG A 79 4.98 -7.18 -9.00
C ARG A 79 3.53 -7.12 -9.51
N TYR A 80 2.77 -6.08 -9.17
CA TYR A 80 1.37 -5.92 -9.57
C TYR A 80 1.19 -5.84 -11.11
N PHE A 81 2.22 -5.51 -11.88
CA PHE A 81 2.14 -5.47 -13.35
C PHE A 81 1.84 -6.85 -13.97
N ALA A 82 2.19 -7.93 -13.27
CA ALA A 82 1.91 -9.31 -13.70
C ALA A 82 0.41 -9.67 -13.63
N PHE A 83 -0.43 -8.81 -13.04
CA PHE A 83 -1.87 -9.05 -12.90
C PHE A 83 -2.66 -8.22 -13.92
N PRO A 84 -3.90 -8.65 -14.26
CA PRO A 84 -4.80 -7.90 -15.13
C PRO A 84 -4.99 -6.45 -14.67
N ILE A 85 -5.09 -5.53 -15.63
CA ILE A 85 -5.14 -4.07 -15.40
C ILE A 85 -6.21 -3.70 -14.36
N LYS A 86 -7.39 -4.34 -14.45
CA LYS A 86 -8.52 -4.12 -13.51
C LYS A 86 -8.14 -4.39 -12.05
N HIS A 87 -7.22 -5.33 -11.78
CA HIS A 87 -6.82 -5.71 -10.42
C HIS A 87 -5.66 -4.90 -9.86
N ARG A 88 -4.84 -4.29 -10.73
CA ARG A 88 -3.58 -3.62 -10.34
C ARG A 88 -3.76 -2.58 -9.25
N LYS A 89 -4.82 -1.76 -9.33
CA LYS A 89 -5.11 -0.73 -8.31
C LYS A 89 -5.32 -1.37 -6.94
N THR A 90 -6.14 -2.42 -6.84
CA THR A 90 -6.42 -3.08 -5.56
C THR A 90 -5.21 -3.83 -5.02
N ILE A 91 -4.40 -4.45 -5.88
CA ILE A 91 -3.24 -5.24 -5.45
C ILE A 91 -2.12 -4.34 -4.89
N ARG A 92 -1.86 -3.19 -5.50
CA ARG A 92 -0.73 -2.32 -5.12
C ARG A 92 -0.98 -1.42 -3.90
N ASN A 93 -2.20 -1.37 -3.37
CA ASN A 93 -2.53 -0.58 -2.17
C ASN A 93 -3.24 -1.42 -1.11
N THR A 94 -3.20 -0.96 0.13
CA THR A 94 -3.84 -1.62 1.28
C THR A 94 -5.12 -0.92 1.72
N ASN A 95 -5.69 -0.02 0.90
CA ASN A 95 -6.81 0.84 1.29
C ASN A 95 -8.01 0.06 1.85
N LEU A 96 -8.29 -1.12 1.30
CA LEU A 96 -9.37 -1.99 1.76
C LEU A 96 -9.15 -2.41 3.23
N ILE A 97 -7.96 -2.92 3.55
CA ILE A 97 -7.59 -3.38 4.89
C ILE A 97 -7.45 -2.19 5.84
N GLU A 98 -6.81 -1.09 5.40
CA GLU A 98 -6.65 0.13 6.21
C GLU A 98 -7.99 0.73 6.64
N ARG A 99 -9.02 0.64 5.79
CA ARG A 99 -10.39 1.05 6.14
C ARG A 99 -10.96 0.22 7.28
N VAL A 100 -10.73 -1.09 7.27
CA VAL A 100 -11.20 -1.98 8.34
C VAL A 100 -10.40 -1.77 9.62
N ILE A 101 -9.08 -1.64 9.54
CA ILE A 101 -8.22 -1.31 10.69
C ILE A 101 -8.67 0.00 11.34
N ARG A 102 -9.02 1.02 10.54
CA ARG A 102 -9.55 2.29 11.05
C ARG A 102 -10.86 2.09 11.79
N GLU A 103 -11.75 1.23 11.30
CA GLU A 103 -13.02 0.93 11.96
C GLU A 103 -12.82 0.20 13.30
N VAL A 104 -11.90 -0.77 13.34
CA VAL A 104 -11.48 -1.42 14.59
C VAL A 104 -11.01 -0.38 15.60
N ARG A 105 -10.04 0.48 15.21
CA ARG A 105 -9.52 1.54 16.08
C ARG A 105 -10.61 2.52 16.54
N ARG A 106 -11.57 2.85 15.68
CA ARG A 106 -12.68 3.76 16.00
C ARG A 106 -13.59 3.18 17.08
N ARG A 107 -13.95 1.88 16.97
CA ARG A 107 -14.84 1.23 17.94
C ARG A 107 -14.14 0.91 19.25
N THR A 108 -12.87 0.50 19.22
CA THR A 108 -12.09 0.23 20.43
C THR A 108 -11.81 1.51 21.22
N LYS A 109 -11.61 2.66 20.55
CA LYS A 109 -11.25 3.93 21.20
C LYS A 109 -12.25 4.39 22.27
N VAL A 110 -13.52 4.03 22.13
CA VAL A 110 -14.59 4.44 23.08
C VAL A 110 -14.92 3.35 24.11
N MET A 111 -14.19 2.23 24.10
CA MET A 111 -14.44 1.05 24.94
C MET A 111 -13.29 0.81 25.94
N ASP A 112 -12.56 1.87 26.32
CA ASP A 112 -11.39 1.77 27.21
C ASP A 112 -11.70 1.07 28.55
N ASN A 113 -12.90 1.30 29.10
CA ASN A 113 -13.35 0.72 30.37
C ASN A 113 -14.03 -0.66 30.23
N VAL A 114 -14.18 -1.18 29.01
CA VAL A 114 -14.85 -2.49 28.72
C VAL A 114 -13.83 -3.55 28.31
N ILE A 115 -12.67 -3.13 27.80
CA ILE A 115 -11.61 -4.03 27.37
C ILE A 115 -10.78 -4.44 28.60
N GLU A 116 -11.16 -5.56 29.20
CA GLU A 116 -10.49 -6.08 30.41
C GLU A 116 -9.22 -6.88 30.10
N ASN A 117 -9.17 -7.56 28.95
CA ASN A 117 -8.07 -8.43 28.56
C ASN A 117 -7.98 -8.61 27.03
N GLU A 118 -6.95 -9.33 26.59
CA GLU A 118 -6.67 -9.59 25.17
C GLU A 118 -7.81 -10.35 24.47
N HIS A 119 -8.49 -11.28 25.15
CA HIS A 119 -9.62 -12.01 24.59
C HIS A 119 -10.79 -11.09 24.25
N SER A 120 -11.07 -10.08 25.08
CA SER A 120 -12.11 -9.08 24.80
C SER A 120 -11.79 -8.28 23.51
N VAL A 121 -10.52 -7.99 23.26
CA VAL A 121 -10.06 -7.36 22.01
C VAL A 121 -10.29 -8.29 20.82
N TYR A 122 -9.89 -9.56 20.94
CA TYR A 122 -10.09 -10.54 19.86
C TYR A 122 -11.57 -10.75 19.53
N ALA A 123 -12.44 -10.80 20.53
CA ALA A 123 -13.88 -10.95 20.34
C ALA A 123 -14.46 -9.75 19.56
N LEU A 124 -14.12 -8.53 19.98
CA LEU A 124 -14.56 -7.31 19.30
C LEU A 124 -14.03 -7.24 17.86
N MET A 125 -12.73 -7.50 17.67
CA MET A 125 -12.12 -7.52 16.33
C MET A 125 -12.81 -8.55 15.42
N THR A 126 -13.06 -9.75 15.94
CA THR A 126 -13.75 -10.83 15.20
C THR A 126 -15.14 -10.39 14.77
N GLY A 127 -15.93 -9.81 15.68
CA GLY A 127 -17.26 -9.29 15.34
C GLY A 127 -17.23 -8.19 14.27
N ILE A 128 -16.27 -7.26 14.35
CA ILE A 128 -16.09 -6.21 13.33
C ILE A 128 -15.72 -6.83 11.99
N PHE A 129 -14.81 -7.82 11.97
CA PHE A 129 -14.41 -8.49 10.73
C PHE A 129 -15.57 -9.30 10.12
N GLN A 130 -16.38 -9.97 10.93
CA GLN A 130 -17.57 -10.69 10.47
C GLN A 130 -18.59 -9.75 9.83
N GLU A 131 -18.94 -8.64 10.50
CA GLU A 131 -19.84 -7.61 9.95
C GLU A 131 -19.32 -7.08 8.61
N GLN A 132 -18.00 -6.90 8.51
CA GLN A 132 -17.38 -6.36 7.32
C GLN A 132 -17.30 -7.38 6.18
N ASN A 133 -17.11 -8.66 6.49
CA ASN A 133 -17.19 -9.76 5.54
C ASN A 133 -18.60 -9.91 4.96
N GLU A 134 -19.64 -9.83 5.79
CA GLU A 134 -21.04 -9.86 5.32
C GLU A 134 -21.35 -8.71 4.37
N ARG A 135 -20.83 -7.51 4.64
CA ARG A 135 -20.98 -6.34 3.77
C ARG A 135 -20.30 -6.54 2.41
N TRP A 136 -19.11 -7.12 2.39
CA TRP A 136 -18.39 -7.42 1.15
C TRP A 136 -19.03 -8.56 0.37
N ASN A 137 -19.64 -9.55 1.04
CA ASN A 137 -20.38 -10.60 0.37
C ASN A 137 -21.56 -10.05 -0.45
N LYS A 138 -22.18 -8.96 0.03
CA LYS A 138 -23.28 -8.27 -0.67
C LYS A 138 -22.80 -7.36 -1.81
N LYS A 139 -21.49 -7.10 -1.93
CA LYS A 139 -20.90 -6.14 -2.90
C LYS A 139 -19.55 -6.66 -3.42
N SER A 140 -19.54 -7.28 -4.60
CA SER A 140 -18.28 -7.64 -5.25
C SER A 140 -17.76 -6.50 -6.13
N HIS A 141 -16.52 -6.07 -5.88
CA HIS A 141 -15.77 -5.19 -6.79
C HIS A 141 -15.33 -5.90 -8.09
N TRP A 142 -15.57 -7.21 -8.17
CA TRP A 142 -15.04 -8.09 -9.23
C TRP A 142 -16.12 -8.82 -10.02
N SER A 143 -17.38 -8.81 -9.58
CA SER A 143 -18.48 -9.31 -10.41
C SER A 143 -18.93 -8.19 -11.34
N SER A 144 -18.75 -8.37 -12.64
CA SER A 144 -19.62 -7.70 -13.60
C SER A 144 -21.03 -8.22 -13.34
N LYS A 145 -21.93 -7.32 -12.93
CA LYS A 145 -23.35 -7.55 -13.22
C LYS A 145 -23.55 -7.44 -14.73
#